data_AF-A0A2V8IB10-F1
#
_entry.id   AF-A0A2V8IB10-F1
#
_cell.length_a   1.000
_cell.length_b   1.000
_cell.length_c   1.000
_cell.angle_alpha   90.00
_cell.angle_beta   90.00
_cell.angle_gamma   90.00
#
_symmetry.space_group_name_H-M   'P 1'
#
loop_
_entity.id
_entity.type
_entity.pdbx_description
1 polymer ?
#
loop_
_entity_poly.entity_id
_entity_poly.type
_entity_poly.pdbx_seq_one_letter_code
_entity_poly.pdbx_strand_id
1 'polypeptide(L)'
;MNVSDIQDVIETALGGKEATEVWEGDRRFGVAVRLKEEERGIDAIKRILVDTPAGPRIPLDALASVSVKQGSLNISRELGTRVMAVGVFIQNRDMGSLVGEMQDRVAKEIKLPPGY
;
A
#
# COMPACT_ATOMS: atom_id res chain seq x y z
N MET A 1 23.45 -11.11 -7.09
CA MET A 1 22.02 -10.91 -7.29
C MET A 1 21.31 -11.67 -6.20
N ASN A 2 20.81 -10.93 -5.22
CA ASN A 2 19.92 -11.41 -4.17
C ASN A 2 18.56 -10.71 -4.33
N VAL A 3 17.63 -10.99 -3.42
CA VAL A 3 16.28 -10.38 -3.45
C VAL A 3 16.31 -8.87 -3.22
N SER A 4 17.26 -8.37 -2.43
CA SER A 4 17.41 -6.93 -2.15
C SER A 4 17.76 -6.15 -3.41
N ASP A 5 18.69 -6.68 -4.23
CA ASP A 5 19.11 -6.04 -5.48
C ASP A 5 17.90 -5.83 -6.43
N ILE A 6 16.98 -6.79 -6.45
CA ILE A 6 15.75 -6.73 -7.27
C ILE A 6 14.76 -5.70 -6.69
N GLN A 7 14.62 -5.67 -5.37
CA GLN A 7 13.74 -4.72 -4.68
C GLN A 7 14.21 -3.28 -4.85
N ASP A 8 15.51 -3.02 -4.78
CA ASP A 8 16.11 -1.70 -4.98
C ASP A 8 15.80 -1.12 -6.37
N VAL A 9 15.88 -1.97 -7.41
CA VAL A 9 15.54 -1.58 -8.78
C VAL A 9 14.06 -1.25 -8.91
N ILE A 10 13.18 -2.05 -8.28
CA ILE A 10 11.73 -1.81 -8.29
C ILE A 10 11.38 -0.52 -7.54
N GLU A 11 11.98 -0.28 -6.37
CA GLU A 11 11.77 0.92 -5.56
C GLU A 11 12.17 2.18 -6.35
N THR A 12 13.39 2.17 -6.91
CA THR A 12 13.91 3.28 -7.71
C THR A 12 13.04 3.54 -8.94
N ALA A 13 12.59 2.49 -9.62
CA ALA A 13 11.78 2.63 -10.83
C ALA A 13 10.37 3.17 -10.56
N LEU A 14 9.71 2.73 -9.47
CA LEU A 14 8.29 3.00 -9.20
C LEU A 14 8.05 4.08 -8.15
N GLY A 15 8.46 3.80 -6.92
CA GLY A 15 8.25 4.69 -5.76
C GLY A 15 9.13 5.93 -5.86
N GLY A 16 10.26 5.78 -6.53
CA GLY A 16 11.35 6.74 -6.53
C GLY A 16 12.21 6.55 -5.31
N LYS A 17 13.53 6.60 -5.51
CA LYS A 17 14.51 6.48 -4.43
C LYS A 17 15.21 7.80 -4.24
N GLU A 18 15.31 8.24 -2.99
CA GLU A 18 16.06 9.44 -2.64
C GLU A 18 17.54 9.24 -3.00
N ALA A 19 18.05 10.07 -3.90
CA ALA A 19 19.41 10.00 -4.41
C ALA A 19 20.34 10.95 -3.66
N THR A 20 19.83 12.09 -3.22
CA THR A 20 20.57 13.12 -2.46
C THR A 20 19.61 14.07 -1.77
N GLU A 21 20.12 14.87 -0.84
CA GLU A 21 19.43 16.03 -0.29
C GLU A 21 19.98 17.32 -0.89
N VAL A 22 19.14 18.33 -1.04
CA VAL A 22 19.52 19.71 -1.38
C VAL A 22 19.14 20.62 -0.21
N TRP A 23 20.04 21.55 0.09
CA TRP A 23 19.87 22.52 1.16
C TRP A 23 19.51 23.88 0.58
N GLU A 24 18.43 24.47 1.09
CA GLU A 24 18.06 25.86 0.82
C GLU A 24 17.91 26.61 2.13
N GLY A 25 18.98 27.31 2.53
CA GLY A 25 19.08 27.92 3.86
C GLY A 25 19.03 26.84 4.95
N ASP A 26 18.06 26.96 5.86
CA ASP A 26 17.85 26.00 6.96
C ASP A 26 16.89 24.84 6.60
N ARG A 27 16.39 24.79 5.36
CA ARG A 27 15.47 23.73 4.89
C ARG A 27 16.23 22.67 4.12
N ARG A 28 15.84 21.40 4.34
CA ARG A 28 16.34 20.24 3.59
C ARG A 28 15.24 19.66 2.71
N PHE A 29 15.59 19.37 1.46
CA PHE A 29 14.70 18.74 0.49
C PHE A 29 15.35 17.49 -0.06
N GLY A 30 14.65 16.36 0.03
CA GLY A 30 15.07 15.12 -0.62
C GLY A 30 14.86 15.20 -2.13
N VAL A 31 15.86 14.76 -2.90
CA VAL A 31 15.83 14.65 -4.35
C VAL A 31 15.73 13.18 -4.71
N ALA A 32 14.58 12.77 -5.25
CA ALA A 32 14.34 11.39 -5.65
C ALA A 32 14.47 11.18 -7.16
N VAL A 33 15.03 10.04 -7.54
CA VAL A 33 15.08 9.56 -8.94
C VAL A 33 13.98 8.52 -9.12
N ARG A 34 13.20 8.67 -10.20
CA ARG A 34 12.14 7.73 -10.60
C ARG A 34 11.91 7.76 -12.10
N LEU A 35 11.33 6.69 -12.65
CA LEU A 35 10.93 6.66 -14.06
C LEU A 35 9.77 7.62 -14.35
N LYS A 36 9.61 7.97 -15.64
CA LYS A 36 8.46 8.77 -16.10
C LYS A 36 7.16 8.00 -15.86
N GLU A 37 6.06 8.72 -15.70
CA GLU A 37 4.76 8.13 -15.36
C GLU A 37 4.29 7.06 -16.34
N GLU A 38 4.49 7.31 -17.64
CA GLU A 38 4.20 6.37 -18.74
C GLU A 38 4.95 5.03 -18.61
N GLU A 39 6.11 5.05 -17.95
CA GLU A 39 6.99 3.89 -17.74
C GLU A 39 6.77 3.21 -16.38
N ARG A 40 5.79 3.65 -15.60
CA ARG A 40 5.45 3.08 -14.28
C ARG A 40 4.18 2.22 -14.29
N GLY A 41 3.65 1.93 -15.47
CA GLY A 41 2.56 0.96 -15.65
C GLY A 41 3.02 -0.48 -15.39
N ILE A 42 2.07 -1.38 -15.11
CA ILE A 42 2.33 -2.81 -14.85
C ILE A 42 3.14 -3.48 -15.95
N ASP A 43 2.86 -3.18 -17.21
CA ASP A 43 3.57 -3.79 -18.33
C ASP A 43 4.99 -3.24 -18.50
N ALA A 44 5.22 -2.00 -18.07
CA ALA A 44 6.55 -1.42 -18.02
C ALA A 44 7.38 -2.03 -16.87
N ILE A 45 6.76 -2.27 -15.71
CA ILE A 45 7.41 -2.94 -14.55
C ILE A 45 8.01 -4.28 -14.94
N LYS A 46 7.24 -5.10 -15.67
CA LYS A 46 7.67 -6.42 -16.14
C LYS A 46 8.94 -6.37 -17.01
N ARG A 47 9.13 -5.27 -17.75
CA ARG A 47 10.25 -5.06 -18.67
C ARG A 47 11.43 -4.35 -18.03
N ILE A 48 11.36 -3.97 -16.75
CA ILE A 48 12.48 -3.35 -16.05
C ILE A 48 13.66 -4.31 -16.06
N LEU A 49 14.81 -3.81 -16.49
CA LEU A 49 16.05 -4.55 -16.57
C LEU A 49 16.75 -4.55 -15.22
N VAL A 50 17.04 -5.74 -14.70
CA VAL A 50 17.81 -5.95 -13.47
C VAL A 50 19.23 -6.33 -13.82
N ASP A 51 20.20 -5.67 -13.20
CA ASP A 51 21.62 -5.98 -13.36
C ASP A 51 21.95 -7.34 -12.71
N THR A 52 22.65 -8.20 -13.44
CA THR A 52 23.18 -9.45 -12.90
C THR A 52 24.69 -9.33 -12.65
N PRO A 53 25.24 -10.02 -11.62
CA PRO A 53 26.68 -10.08 -11.38
C PRO A 53 27.48 -10.63 -12.56
N ALA A 54 26.83 -11.40 -13.44
CA ALA A 54 27.45 -12.01 -14.61
C ALA A 54 27.52 -11.06 -15.82
N GLY A 55 26.96 -9.85 -15.73
CA GLY A 55 27.00 -8.83 -16.79
C GLY A 55 25.70 -8.62 -17.58
N PRO A 56 24.96 -9.65 -18.04
CA PRO A 56 23.75 -9.40 -18.81
C PRO A 56 22.64 -8.88 -17.91
N ARG A 57 21.87 -7.91 -18.43
CA ARG A 57 20.65 -7.43 -17.79
C ARG A 57 19.49 -8.35 -18.15
N ILE A 58 18.69 -8.71 -17.16
CA ILE A 58 17.54 -9.62 -17.34
C ILE A 58 16.25 -8.85 -17.01
N PRO A 59 15.18 -8.96 -17.82
CA PRO A 59 13.91 -8.35 -17.49
C PRO A 59 13.28 -8.98 -16.25
N LEU A 60 12.55 -8.19 -15.47
CA LEU A 60 11.94 -8.62 -14.22
C LEU A 60 10.97 -9.80 -14.39
N ASP A 61 10.25 -9.89 -15.51
CA ASP A 61 9.31 -10.98 -15.80
C ASP A 61 9.96 -12.36 -15.94
N ALA A 62 11.25 -12.42 -16.29
CA ALA A 62 12.03 -13.66 -16.30
C ALA A 62 12.49 -14.09 -14.89
N LEU A 63 12.38 -13.20 -13.89
CA LEU A 63 12.81 -13.43 -12.51
C LEU A 63 11.64 -13.55 -11.54
N ALA A 64 10.52 -12.89 -11.80
CA ALA A 64 9.37 -12.81 -10.89
C ALA A 64 8.02 -12.66 -11.61
N SER A 65 6.96 -13.18 -10.99
CA SER A 65 5.59 -12.97 -11.46
C SER A 65 5.02 -11.66 -10.92
N VAL A 66 4.56 -10.78 -11.81
CA VAL A 66 3.94 -9.50 -11.46
C VAL A 66 2.43 -9.55 -11.74
N SER A 67 1.62 -9.33 -10.71
CA SER A 67 0.14 -9.35 -10.80
C SER A 67 -0.49 -8.27 -9.92
N VAL A 68 -1.58 -7.67 -10.38
CA VAL A 68 -2.42 -6.79 -9.55
C VAL A 68 -3.30 -7.66 -8.67
N LYS A 69 -3.32 -7.34 -7.37
CA LYS A 69 -4.21 -7.98 -6.40
C LYS A 69 -4.90 -6.90 -5.57
N GLN A 70 -6.15 -7.15 -5.22
CA GLN A 70 -6.87 -6.32 -4.26
C GLN A 70 -6.41 -6.68 -2.85
N GLY A 71 -6.15 -5.66 -2.02
CA GLY A 71 -5.64 -5.82 -0.67
C GLY A 71 -6.21 -4.76 0.29
N SER A 72 -5.85 -4.85 1.57
CA SER A 72 -6.29 -3.87 2.57
C SER A 72 -5.53 -2.55 2.38
N LEU A 73 -6.26 -1.46 2.15
CA LEU A 73 -5.68 -0.12 2.05
C LEU A 73 -5.14 0.37 3.40
N ASN A 74 -5.83 0.02 4.49
CA ASN A 74 -5.46 0.39 5.86
C ASN A 74 -5.62 -0.85 6.76
N ILE A 75 -4.69 -1.04 7.70
CA ILE A 75 -4.78 -2.07 8.74
C ILE A 75 -4.87 -1.34 10.08
N SER A 76 -6.11 -1.15 10.54
CA SER A 76 -6.37 -0.59 11.86
C SER A 76 -6.36 -1.69 12.92
N ARG A 77 -5.74 -1.39 14.07
CA ARG A 77 -5.64 -2.31 15.19
C ARG A 77 -6.00 -1.60 16.48
N GLU A 78 -6.73 -2.31 17.34
CA GLU A 78 -7.03 -1.91 18.69
C GLU A 78 -6.65 -3.06 19.62
N LEU A 79 -5.86 -2.77 20.66
CA LEU A 79 -5.33 -3.79 21.59
C LEU A 79 -4.69 -5.00 20.88
N GLY A 80 -4.02 -4.77 19.75
CA GLY A 80 -3.35 -5.80 18.94
C GLY A 80 -4.26 -6.55 17.96
N THR A 81 -5.58 -6.43 18.08
CA THR A 81 -6.56 -7.10 17.21
C THR A 81 -6.93 -6.19 16.04
N ARG A 82 -7.13 -6.77 14.85
CA ARG A 82 -7.55 -6.00 13.67
C ARG A 82 -9.00 -5.56 13.84
N VAL A 83 -9.26 -4.28 13.62
CA VAL A 83 -10.61 -3.69 13.69
C VAL A 83 -10.96 -3.00 12.38
N MET A 84 -12.27 -2.92 12.09
CA MET A 84 -12.82 -2.12 11.01
C MET A 84 -13.93 -1.26 11.59
N ALA A 85 -13.81 0.06 11.46
CA ALA A 85 -14.80 0.99 11.97
C ALA A 85 -15.82 1.33 10.88
N VAL A 86 -17.10 1.33 11.24
CA VAL A 86 -18.17 1.88 10.41
C VAL A 86 -18.63 3.18 11.05
N GLY A 87 -18.33 4.30 10.40
CA GLY A 87 -18.80 5.61 10.82
C GLY A 87 -20.23 5.84 10.35
N VAL A 88 -21.12 6.23 11.27
CA VAL A 88 -22.50 6.61 10.96
C VAL A 88 -22.70 8.06 11.34
N PHE A 89 -23.13 8.86 10.36
CA PHE A 89 -23.49 10.26 10.58
C PHE A 89 -24.99 10.35 10.86
N ILE A 90 -25.35 10.94 12.00
CA ILE A 90 -26.73 11.05 12.46
C ILE A 90 -27.22 12.47 12.16
N GLN A 91 -28.41 12.57 11.56
CA GLN A 91 -29.09 13.84 11.32
C GLN A 91 -30.54 13.74 11.79
N ASN A 92 -31.02 14.80 12.47
CA ASN A 92 -32.42 14.93 12.90
C ASN A 92 -32.93 13.77 13.78
N ARG A 93 -32.05 13.11 14.54
CA ARG A 93 -32.42 12.01 15.44
C ARG A 93 -31.54 12.00 16.68
N ASP A 94 -32.11 11.56 17.80
CA ASP A 94 -31.39 11.32 19.04
C ASP A 94 -30.37 10.17 18.90
N MET A 95 -29.17 10.40 19.44
CA MET A 95 -28.04 9.48 19.33
C MET A 95 -28.25 8.23 20.19
N GLY A 96 -28.73 8.36 21.42
CA GLY A 96 -28.91 7.22 22.33
C GLY A 96 -29.93 6.22 21.81
N SER A 97 -31.08 6.73 21.35
CA SER A 97 -32.17 5.91 20.80
C SER A 97 -31.75 5.19 19.52
N LEU A 98 -30.95 5.84 18.66
CA LEU A 98 -30.43 5.21 17.44
C LEU A 98 -29.41 4.11 17.76
N VAL A 99 -28.49 4.36 18.69
CA VAL A 99 -27.47 3.36 19.07
C VAL A 99 -28.14 2.10 19.62
N GLY A 100 -29.15 2.26 20.48
CA GLY A 100 -29.94 1.12 20.99
C GLY A 100 -30.61 0.31 19.87
N GLU A 101 -31.30 0.98 18.95
CA GLU A 101 -31.92 0.30 17.80
C GLU A 101 -30.89 -0.42 16.92
N MET A 102 -29.74 0.21 16.66
CA MET A 102 -28.67 -0.39 15.85
C MET A 102 -28.09 -1.63 16.51
N GLN A 103 -27.82 -1.59 17.83
CA GLN A 103 -27.34 -2.75 18.57
C GLN A 103 -28.34 -3.91 18.50
N ASP A 104 -29.63 -3.62 18.70
CA ASP A 104 -30.69 -4.63 18.63
C ASP A 104 -30.81 -5.27 17.24
N ARG A 105 -30.72 -4.47 16.17
CA ARG A 105 -30.80 -4.99 14.80
C ARG A 105 -29.56 -5.78 14.42
N VAL A 106 -28.37 -5.31 14.79
CA VAL A 106 -27.12 -6.04 14.55
C VAL A 106 -27.16 -7.40 15.24
N ALA A 107 -27.60 -7.46 16.50
CA ALA A 107 -27.71 -8.72 17.24
C ALA A 107 -28.72 -9.71 16.61
N LYS A 108 -29.78 -9.21 15.96
CA LYS A 108 -30.81 -10.05 15.31
C LYS A 108 -30.44 -10.50 13.90
N GLU A 109 -29.87 -9.59 13.12
CA GLU A 109 -29.71 -9.76 11.68
C GLU A 109 -28.29 -10.20 11.28
N ILE A 110 -27.27 -9.96 12.12
CA ILE A 110 -25.87 -10.25 11.80
C ILE A 110 -25.36 -11.39 12.68
N LYS A 111 -24.86 -12.45 12.03
CA LYS A 111 -24.10 -13.52 12.69
C LYS A 111 -22.63 -13.32 12.41
N LEU A 112 -21.88 -12.96 13.45
CA LEU A 112 -20.44 -12.81 13.35
C LEU A 112 -19.76 -14.19 13.41
N PRO A 113 -18.76 -14.45 12.56
CA PRO A 113 -17.94 -15.65 12.65
C PRO A 113 -17.08 -15.63 13.93
N PRO A 114 -16.61 -16.78 14.42
CA PRO A 114 -15.72 -16.84 15.57
C PRO A 114 -14.50 -15.91 15.41
N GLY A 115 -14.22 -15.08 16.42
CA GLY A 115 -13.12 -14.13 16.41
C GLY A 115 -13.49 -12.69 16.01
N TYR A 116 -14.79 -12.40 15.85
CA TYR A 116 -15.36 -11.07 15.66
C TYR A 116 -16.38 -10.73 16.76
#